data_AF-F3AS21-F1
#
_entry.id   AF-F3AS21-F1
#
_cell.length_a   1.000
_cell.length_b   1.000
_cell.length_c   1.000
_cell.angle_alpha   90.00
_cell.angle_beta   90.00
_cell.angle_gamma   90.00
#
_symmetry.space_group_name_H-M   'P 1'
#
loop_
_entity.id
_entity.type
_entity.pdbx_description
1 polymer ?
#
loop_
_entity_poly.entity_id
_entity_poly.type
_entity_poly.pdbx_seq_one_letter_code
_entity_poly.pdbx_strand_id
1 'polypeptide(L)'
;MNDWMNNPAMKNIDPIKLELIKTAASKTSGKSGKELAPIMMALISGANKQGIRFTPEEMTLILDILKDGKSKEEREQIDRTINMASSLFRKHNGK
;
A
#
# COMPACT_ATOMS: atom_id res chain seq x y z
N MET A 1 -5.41 -9.11 14.22
CA MET A 1 -4.11 -9.43 14.85
C MET A 1 -3.14 -9.57 13.69
N ASN A 2 -2.08 -8.76 13.66
CA ASN A 2 -1.27 -8.48 12.46
C ASN A 2 -0.51 -9.72 11.92
N ASP A 3 -1.21 -10.61 11.21
CA ASP A 3 -0.63 -11.79 10.56
C ASP A 3 0.44 -11.41 9.52
N TRP A 4 0.30 -10.23 8.92
CA TRP A 4 1.23 -9.72 7.94
C TRP A 4 2.65 -9.49 8.48
N MET A 5 2.81 -9.18 9.78
CA MET A 5 4.14 -8.98 10.38
C MET A 5 4.95 -10.29 10.48
N ASN A 6 4.25 -11.43 10.43
CA ASN A 6 4.87 -12.76 10.42
C ASN A 6 5.14 -13.27 8.99
N ASN A 7 4.72 -12.53 7.96
CA ASN A 7 4.92 -12.95 6.58
C ASN A 7 6.42 -13.04 6.27
N PRO A 8 6.95 -14.18 5.76
CA PRO A 8 8.35 -14.30 5.39
C PRO A 8 8.81 -13.25 4.36
N ALA A 9 7.89 -12.71 3.55
CA ALA A 9 8.17 -11.58 2.66
C ALA A 9 8.70 -10.35 3.44
N MET A 10 8.21 -10.11 4.66
CA MET A 10 8.68 -9.00 5.51
C MET A 10 10.14 -9.14 5.95
N LYS A 11 10.68 -10.36 6.02
CA LYS A 11 12.05 -10.61 6.49
C LYS A 11 13.11 -10.16 5.49
N ASN A 12 12.74 -10.10 4.20
CA ASN A 12 13.65 -9.71 3.11
C ASN A 12 13.42 -8.26 2.65
N ILE A 13 12.44 -7.55 3.21
CA ILE A 13 12.17 -6.16 2.89
C ILE A 13 13.23 -5.28 3.55
N ASP A 14 13.75 -4.32 2.77
CA ASP A 14 14.67 -3.31 3.28
C ASP A 14 14.10 -2.61 4.52
N PRO A 15 14.88 -2.42 5.60
CA PRO A 15 14.38 -1.83 6.85
C PRO A 15 13.68 -0.47 6.64
N ILE A 16 14.13 0.34 5.69
CA ILE A 16 13.50 1.64 5.39
C ILE A 16 12.12 1.43 4.77
N LYS A 17 11.99 0.47 3.85
CA LYS A 17 10.70 0.10 3.28
C LYS A 17 9.77 -0.44 4.37
N LEU A 18 10.28 -1.29 5.26
CA LEU A 18 9.50 -1.86 6.35
C LEU A 18 8.90 -0.77 7.26
N GLU A 19 9.68 0.27 7.58
CA GLU A 19 9.17 1.43 8.33
C GLU A 19 8.08 2.19 7.58
N LEU A 20 8.24 2.39 6.28
CA LEU A 20 7.21 3.01 5.44
C LEU A 20 5.92 2.19 5.45
N ILE A 21 6.03 0.87 5.35
CA ILE A 21 4.88 -0.05 5.38
C ILE A 21 4.19 0.01 6.75
N LYS A 22 4.94 -0.05 7.85
CA LYS A 22 4.40 0.11 9.21
C LYS A 22 3.70 1.45 9.41
N THR A 23 4.31 2.52 8.91
CA THR A 23 3.74 3.87 8.97
C THR A 23 2.46 3.96 8.16
N ALA A 24 2.43 3.36 6.97
CA ALA A 24 1.23 3.25 6.15
C ALA A 24 0.14 2.53 6.94
N ALA A 25 0.39 1.29 7.35
CA ALA A 25 -0.53 0.44 8.11
C ALA A 25 -1.11 1.15 9.33
N SER A 26 -0.28 1.86 10.08
CA SER A 26 -0.71 2.64 11.25
C SER A 26 -1.59 3.83 10.86
N LYS A 27 -1.28 4.54 9.77
CA LYS A 27 -2.07 5.69 9.29
C LYS A 27 -3.39 5.28 8.66
N THR A 28 -3.45 4.07 8.12
CA THR A 28 -4.60 3.52 7.41
C THR A 28 -5.52 2.69 8.31
N SER A 29 -5.03 2.26 9.47
CA SER A 29 -5.82 1.56 10.48
C SER A 29 -7.05 2.41 10.85
N GLY A 30 -8.25 1.82 10.75
CA GLY A 30 -9.51 2.50 11.02
C GLY A 30 -10.00 3.49 9.95
N LYS A 31 -9.29 3.68 8.84
CA LYS A 31 -9.69 4.59 7.74
C LYS A 31 -10.40 3.91 6.59
N SER A 32 -11.37 4.56 5.96
CA SER A 32 -12.14 3.97 4.85
C SER A 32 -11.33 3.91 3.55
N GLY A 33 -11.67 2.99 2.62
CA GLY A 33 -11.01 2.83 1.31
C GLY A 33 -10.74 4.12 0.52
N LYS A 34 -11.65 5.09 0.61
CA LYS A 34 -11.52 6.42 -0.03
C LYS A 34 -10.41 7.29 0.60
N GLU A 35 -10.16 7.15 1.90
CA GLU A 35 -9.08 7.85 2.59
C GLU A 35 -7.72 7.17 2.40
N LEU A 36 -7.72 5.88 2.00
CA LEU A 36 -6.51 5.10 1.79
C LEU A 36 -5.75 5.50 0.52
N ALA A 37 -6.45 5.86 -0.54
CA ALA A 37 -5.83 6.32 -1.80
C ALA A 37 -4.80 7.45 -1.62
N PRO A 38 -5.18 8.61 -1.02
CA PRO A 38 -4.25 9.72 -0.88
C PRO A 38 -3.09 9.39 0.06
N ILE A 39 -3.32 8.57 1.09
CA ILE A 39 -2.28 8.10 2.01
C ILE A 39 -1.26 7.23 1.27
N MET A 40 -1.73 6.29 0.45
CA MET A 40 -0.89 5.41 -0.36
C MET A 40 -0.11 6.19 -1.42
N MET A 41 -0.76 7.13 -2.10
CA MET A 41 -0.08 8.01 -3.06
C MET A 41 1.00 8.86 -2.39
N ALA A 42 0.73 9.42 -1.21
CA ALA A 42 1.71 10.18 -0.44
C ALA A 42 2.88 9.28 0.00
N LEU A 43 2.61 8.04 0.39
CA LEU A 43 3.64 7.07 0.77
C LEU A 43 4.53 6.68 -0.41
N ILE A 44 3.93 6.33 -1.55
CA ILE A 44 4.64 5.97 -2.79
C ILE A 44 5.45 7.17 -3.31
N SER A 45 4.86 8.37 -3.30
CA SER A 45 5.56 9.60 -3.71
C SER A 45 6.72 9.93 -2.77
N GLY A 46 6.52 9.81 -1.46
CA GLY A 46 7.57 10.01 -0.45
C GLY A 46 8.70 8.99 -0.54
N ALA A 47 8.37 7.72 -0.83
CA ALA A 47 9.36 6.67 -1.08
C ALA A 47 10.15 6.94 -2.36
N ASN A 48 9.47 7.26 -3.46
CA ASN A 48 10.14 7.58 -4.74
C ASN A 48 11.09 8.77 -4.62
N LYS A 49 10.72 9.81 -3.86
CA LYS A 49 11.61 10.97 -3.57
C LYS A 49 12.89 10.57 -2.84
N GLN A 50 12.84 9.51 -2.04
CA GLN A 50 13.99 8.95 -1.34
C GLN A 50 14.76 7.91 -2.19
N GLY A 51 14.39 7.73 -3.47
CA GLY A 51 14.97 6.70 -4.34
C GLY A 51 14.47 5.29 -4.03
N ILE A 52 13.47 5.16 -3.16
CA ILE A 52 12.92 3.88 -2.71
C ILE A 52 11.77 3.49 -3.62
N ARG A 53 11.90 2.33 -4.28
CA ARG A 53 10.86 1.76 -5.13
C ARG A 53 10.36 0.47 -4.51
N PHE A 54 9.04 0.34 -4.41
CA PHE A 54 8.39 -0.90 -4.01
C PHE A 54 8.27 -1.82 -5.23
N THR A 55 8.58 -3.10 -5.03
CA THR A 55 8.32 -4.17 -6.00
C THR A 55 6.81 -4.51 -6.02
N PRO A 56 6.34 -5.21 -7.07
CA PRO A 56 4.94 -5.68 -7.12
C PRO A 56 4.55 -6.57 -5.93
N GLU A 57 5.49 -7.40 -5.45
CA GLU A 57 5.30 -8.27 -4.30
C GLU A 57 5.16 -7.45 -3.01
N GLU A 58 6.03 -6.45 -2.81
CA GLU A 58 5.95 -5.54 -1.67
C GLU A 58 4.66 -4.72 -1.70
N MET A 59 4.25 -4.23 -2.88
CA MET A 59 2.95 -3.56 -3.04
C MET A 59 1.80 -4.48 -2.64
N THR A 60 1.77 -5.72 -3.13
CA THR A 60 0.74 -6.70 -2.80
C THR A 60 0.65 -6.92 -1.29
N LEU A 61 1.81 -7.04 -0.61
CA LEU A 61 1.87 -7.14 0.84
C LEU A 61 1.24 -5.92 1.53
N ILE A 62 1.60 -4.70 1.11
CA ILE A 62 1.00 -3.47 1.66
C ILE A 62 -0.51 -3.48 1.49
N LEU A 63 -1.01 -3.90 0.33
CA LEU A 63 -2.44 -3.99 0.07
C LEU A 63 -3.13 -4.99 1.00
N ASP A 64 -2.54 -6.17 1.22
CA ASP A 64 -3.07 -7.14 2.17
C ASP A 64 -3.11 -6.58 3.60
N ILE A 65 -2.08 -5.84 4.00
CA ILE A 65 -2.05 -5.16 5.30
C ILE A 65 -3.17 -4.13 5.43
N LEU A 66 -3.43 -3.36 4.38
CA LEU A 66 -4.50 -2.37 4.36
C LEU A 66 -5.89 -3.00 4.41
N LYS A 67 -6.03 -4.19 3.81
CA LYS A 67 -7.26 -4.98 3.78
C LYS A 67 -7.44 -5.80 5.05
N ASP A 68 -6.40 -6.03 5.82
CA ASP A 68 -6.45 -6.78 7.07
C ASP A 68 -7.34 -6.06 8.09
N GLY A 69 -8.23 -6.82 8.74
CA GLY A 69 -9.21 -6.28 9.68
C GLY A 69 -10.36 -5.44 9.08
N LYS A 70 -10.45 -5.30 7.75
CA LYS A 70 -11.55 -4.57 7.08
C LYS A 70 -12.67 -5.46 6.57
N SER A 71 -13.87 -4.90 6.46
CA SER A 71 -15.04 -5.59 5.89
C SER A 71 -14.85 -5.85 4.39
N LYS A 72 -15.54 -6.86 3.85
CA LYS A 72 -15.47 -7.24 2.43
C LYS A 72 -15.71 -6.05 1.49
N GLU A 73 -16.69 -5.22 1.81
CA GLU A 73 -17.04 -4.01 1.05
C GLU A 73 -15.91 -2.97 1.05
N GLU A 74 -15.21 -2.80 2.17
CA GLU A 74 -14.07 -1.89 2.25
C GLU A 74 -12.88 -2.41 1.44
N ARG A 75 -12.63 -3.73 1.48
CA ARG A 75 -11.57 -4.35 0.66
C ARG A 75 -11.82 -4.14 -0.83
N GLU A 76 -13.06 -4.30 -1.29
CA GLU A 76 -13.45 -4.02 -2.67
C GLU A 76 -13.30 -2.54 -3.04
N GLN A 77 -13.63 -1.62 -2.14
CA GLN A 77 -13.40 -0.18 -2.37
C GLN A 77 -11.91 0.14 -2.50
N ILE A 78 -11.06 -0.48 -1.68
CA ILE A 78 -9.61 -0.35 -1.75
C ILE A 78 -9.10 -0.86 -3.11
N ASP A 79 -9.51 -2.06 -3.53
CA ASP A 79 -9.12 -2.63 -4.83
C ASP A 79 -9.56 -1.77 -6.02
N ARG A 80 -10.80 -1.26 -6.01
CA ARG A 80 -11.27 -0.34 -7.05
C ARG A 80 -10.41 0.92 -7.12
N THR A 81 -10.07 1.46 -5.95
CA THR A 81 -9.28 2.68 -5.82
C THR A 81 -7.86 2.48 -6.34
N ILE A 82 -7.24 1.34 -6.04
CA ILE A 82 -5.90 0.99 -6.53
C ILE A 82 -5.91 0.73 -8.03
N ASN A 83 -6.93 0.05 -8.56
CA ASN A 83 -7.09 -0.14 -10.00
C ASN A 83 -7.24 1.21 -10.73
N MET A 84 -8.01 2.14 -10.17
CA MET A 84 -8.12 3.50 -10.69
C MET A 84 -6.79 4.24 -10.61
N ALA A 85 -6.11 4.24 -9.47
CA ALA A 85 -4.79 4.87 -9.32
C ALA A 85 -3.76 4.27 -10.30
N SER A 86 -3.72 2.94 -10.43
CA SER A 86 -2.84 2.23 -11.37
C SER A 86 -3.14 2.60 -12.82
N SER A 87 -4.42 2.77 -13.19
CA SER A 87 -4.80 3.27 -14.51
C SER A 87 -4.33 4.72 -14.76
N LEU A 88 -4.35 5.56 -13.72
CA LEU A 88 -3.84 6.94 -13.78
C LEU A 88 -2.31 6.97 -13.90
N PHE A 89 -1.60 6.09 -13.20
CA PHE A 89 -0.14 5.94 -13.31
C PHE A 89 0.28 5.35 -14.67
N ARG A 90 -0.49 4.42 -15.23
CA ARG A 90 -0.22 3.83 -16.56
C ARG A 90 -0.47 4.81 -17.70
N LYS A 91 -1.42 5.75 -17.55
CA LYS A 91 -1.76 6.74 -18.58
C LYS A 91 -0.69 7.83 -18.79
N HIS A 92 0.27 7.99 -17.87
CA HIS A 92 1.38 8.93 -18.02
C HIS A 92 2.60 8.38 -18.78
N ASN A 93 2.66 7.08 -19.09
CA ASN A 93 3.76 6.47 -19.88
C ASN A 93 3.38 6.20 -21.35
N GLY A 94 2.29 6.80 -21.82
CA GLY A 94 1.77 6.60 -23.17
C GLY A 94 1.57 7.89 -23.93
N LYS A 95 2.63 8.71 -24.05
CA LYS A 95 2.93 9.57 -25.22
C LYS A 95 4.43 9.84 -25.27
#